data_AF-A0A955RVV4-F1
#
_entry.id   AF-A0A955RVV4-F1
#
_cell.length_a   1.000
_cell.length_b   1.000
_cell.length_c   1.000
_cell.angle_alpha   90.00
_cell.angle_beta   90.00
_cell.angle_gamma   90.00
#
_symmetry.space_group_name_H-M   'P 1'
#
loop_
_entity.id
_entity.type
_entity.pdbx_description
1 polymer ?
#
loop_
_entity_poly.entity_id
_entity_poly.type
_entity_poly.pdbx_seq_one_letter_code
_entity_poly.pdbx_strand_id
1 'polypeptide(L)'
;MFDRLQRNKKIFHLLCSSVLSIFLLQTLAWSAPAQAPSIPSASLIQIPVSEIIRNPAKLPIPSEHATLKEFHVGNNGKLIIHFQDAHSNYSGQLNMAKALETMMKQTGIDVVFVEGADQEVTLRETKKVTDQKTWGVAANRLLLQGIISGEEYLNLTSDLPVRLMGMEYQDLYDENLITYKDLIRHREAAGKYMSQIKTKVRSLKERLYTDDLL
;
A
#
# COMPACT_ATOMS: atom_id res chain seq x y z
N MET A 1 -46.08 11.14 -30.26
CA MET A 1 -44.70 10.66 -30.01
C MET A 1 -44.04 11.36 -28.81
N PHE A 2 -44.27 12.67 -28.60
CA PHE A 2 -43.73 13.45 -27.48
C PHE A 2 -44.15 12.96 -26.06
N ASP A 3 -45.40 12.51 -25.87
CA ASP A 3 -45.87 12.07 -24.54
C ASP A 3 -45.17 10.80 -24.00
N ARG A 4 -44.77 9.86 -24.88
CA ARG A 4 -44.04 8.66 -24.43
C ARG A 4 -42.64 9.00 -23.93
N LEU A 5 -41.97 9.98 -24.54
CA LEU A 5 -40.65 10.44 -24.13
C LEU A 5 -40.70 11.18 -22.79
N GLN A 6 -41.72 12.00 -22.55
CA GLN A 6 -41.89 12.68 -21.26
C GLN A 6 -42.28 11.73 -20.12
N ARG A 7 -43.12 10.72 -20.41
CA ARG A 7 -43.48 9.67 -19.43
C ARG A 7 -42.26 8.86 -19.00
N ASN A 8 -41.36 8.53 -19.93
CA ASN A 8 -40.14 7.78 -19.62
C ASN A 8 -39.14 8.60 -18.78
N LYS A 9 -39.06 9.92 -18.99
CA LYS A 9 -38.25 10.80 -18.13
C LYS A 9 -38.78 10.86 -16.70
N LYS A 10 -40.09 10.96 -16.52
CA LYS A 10 -40.71 10.94 -15.16
C LYS A 10 -40.46 9.62 -14.45
N ILE A 11 -40.59 8.48 -15.15
CA ILE A 11 -40.29 7.15 -14.60
C ILE A 11 -38.81 7.03 -14.22
N PHE A 12 -37.91 7.53 -15.07
CA PHE A 12 -36.46 7.52 -14.80
C PHE A 12 -36.09 8.36 -13.57
N HIS A 13 -36.68 9.56 -13.42
CA HIS A 13 -36.45 10.39 -12.24
C HIS A 13 -37.02 9.78 -10.95
N LEU A 14 -38.19 9.14 -11.02
CA LEU A 14 -38.75 8.38 -9.90
C LEU A 14 -37.84 7.23 -9.47
N LEU A 15 -37.26 6.51 -10.43
CA LEU A 15 -36.36 5.39 -10.17
C LEU A 15 -35.00 5.85 -9.61
N CYS A 16 -34.45 6.95 -10.13
CA CYS A 16 -33.24 7.56 -9.54
C CYS A 16 -33.49 8.05 -8.12
N SER A 17 -34.65 8.70 -7.88
CA SER A 17 -34.99 9.20 -6.55
C SER A 17 -35.22 8.06 -5.56
N SER A 18 -35.80 6.94 -5.97
CA SER A 18 -36.00 5.79 -5.08
C SER A 18 -34.68 5.13 -4.72
N VAL A 19 -33.77 4.95 -5.68
CA VAL A 19 -32.42 4.41 -5.44
C VAL A 19 -31.63 5.33 -4.49
N LEU A 20 -31.68 6.65 -4.71
CA LEU A 20 -31.02 7.62 -3.85
C LEU A 20 -31.56 7.58 -2.42
N SER A 21 -32.89 7.50 -2.26
CA SER A 21 -33.52 7.39 -0.94
C SER A 21 -33.18 6.08 -0.23
N ILE A 22 -33.13 4.95 -0.95
CA ILE A 22 -32.70 3.67 -0.37
C ILE A 22 -31.25 3.75 0.10
N PHE A 23 -30.36 4.37 -0.69
CA PHE A 23 -28.96 4.56 -0.33
C PHE A 23 -28.80 5.48 0.90
N LEU A 24 -29.56 6.57 0.97
CA LEU A 24 -29.57 7.48 2.12
C LEU A 24 -30.14 6.81 3.39
N LEU A 25 -31.17 5.98 3.26
CA LEU A 25 -31.72 5.22 4.38
C LEU A 25 -30.74 4.14 4.87
N GLN A 26 -30.03 3.47 3.97
CA GLN A 26 -28.99 2.50 4.33
C GLN A 26 -27.80 3.16 5.04
N THR A 27 -27.33 4.29 4.51
CA THR A 27 -26.23 5.04 5.15
C THR A 27 -26.64 5.56 6.52
N LEU A 28 -27.85 6.11 6.69
CA LEU A 28 -28.34 6.55 7.99
C LEU A 28 -28.53 5.39 8.98
N ALA A 29 -29.13 4.28 8.55
CA ALA A 29 -29.35 3.10 9.39
C ALA A 29 -28.05 2.47 9.89
N TRP A 30 -26.97 2.53 9.11
CA TRP A 30 -25.64 2.05 9.48
C TRP A 30 -24.71 3.15 10.01
N SER A 31 -25.15 4.41 10.07
CA SER A 31 -24.38 5.56 10.60
C SER A 31 -24.48 5.74 12.11
N ALA A 32 -25.14 4.83 12.82
CA ALA A 32 -25.06 4.81 14.27
C ALA A 32 -23.57 4.76 14.66
N PRO A 33 -23.08 5.66 15.54
CA PRO A 33 -21.77 5.47 16.12
C PRO A 33 -21.86 4.13 16.86
N ALA A 34 -21.31 3.07 16.25
CA ALA A 34 -20.97 1.90 16.99
C ALA A 34 -20.03 2.42 18.08
N GLN A 35 -20.53 2.52 19.31
CA GLN A 35 -19.64 2.43 20.46
C GLN A 35 -18.88 1.16 20.20
N ALA A 36 -17.62 1.32 19.76
CA ALA A 36 -16.73 0.20 19.61
C ALA A 36 -16.85 -0.54 20.95
N PRO A 37 -17.31 -1.82 20.95
CA PRO A 37 -17.27 -2.57 22.19
C PRO A 37 -15.86 -2.39 22.71
N SER A 38 -15.72 -1.96 23.96
CA SER A 38 -14.45 -1.98 24.64
C SER A 38 -14.05 -3.44 24.68
N ILE A 39 -13.32 -3.86 23.65
CA ILE A 39 -12.69 -5.16 23.60
C ILE A 39 -11.83 -5.15 24.85
N PRO A 40 -12.14 -5.95 25.89
CA PRO A 40 -11.23 -6.07 27.00
C PRO A 40 -9.91 -6.42 26.36
N SER A 41 -8.83 -5.69 26.67
CA SER A 41 -7.50 -5.89 26.12
C SER A 41 -7.12 -7.35 26.33
N ALA A 42 -7.54 -8.21 25.39
CA ALA A 42 -7.08 -9.55 25.28
C ALA A 42 -5.62 -9.32 25.03
N SER A 43 -4.81 -9.59 26.06
CA SER A 43 -3.36 -9.59 25.97
C SER A 43 -3.06 -10.38 24.71
N LEU A 44 -2.73 -9.68 23.63
CA LEU A 44 -2.39 -10.30 22.37
C LEU A 44 -1.28 -11.27 22.73
N ILE A 45 -1.52 -12.57 22.51
CA ILE A 45 -0.54 -13.60 22.86
C ILE A 45 0.73 -13.21 22.10
N GLN A 46 1.74 -12.78 22.85
CA GLN A 46 3.03 -12.47 22.25
C GLN A 46 3.65 -13.79 21.81
N ILE A 47 3.81 -13.95 20.51
CA ILE A 47 4.49 -15.09 19.91
C ILE A 47 5.99 -14.79 20.00
N PRO A 48 6.78 -15.62 20.70
CA PRO A 48 8.22 -15.42 20.78
C PRO A 48 8.83 -15.44 19.38
N VAL A 49 9.65 -14.44 19.04
CA VAL A 49 10.32 -14.35 17.72
C VAL A 49 11.15 -15.62 17.44
N SER A 50 11.71 -16.26 18.47
CA SER A 50 12.43 -17.53 18.34
C SER A 50 11.57 -18.68 17.77
N GLU A 51 10.27 -18.68 18.03
CA GLU A 51 9.35 -19.66 17.48
C GLU A 51 9.06 -19.40 16.00
N ILE A 52 8.93 -18.12 15.63
CA ILE A 52 8.75 -17.68 14.24
C ILE A 52 10.02 -17.97 13.42
N ILE A 53 11.20 -17.75 13.99
CA ILE A 53 12.48 -18.10 13.34
C ILE A 53 12.55 -19.60 13.02
N ARG A 54 12.09 -20.47 13.94
CA ARG A 54 12.08 -21.93 13.72
C ARG A 54 11.04 -22.35 12.69
N ASN A 55 9.90 -21.65 12.65
CA ASN A 55 8.83 -21.92 11.70
C ASN A 55 8.18 -20.60 11.23
N PRO A 56 8.66 -19.98 10.14
CA PRO A 56 8.15 -18.71 9.63
C PRO A 56 6.66 -18.74 9.27
N ALA A 57 6.09 -19.92 9.00
CA ALA A 57 4.65 -20.06 8.76
C ALA A 57 3.78 -19.71 9.98
N LYS A 58 4.38 -19.60 11.18
CA LYS A 58 3.71 -19.13 12.40
C LYS A 58 3.69 -17.60 12.54
N LEU A 59 4.26 -16.87 11.60
CA LEU A 59 4.20 -15.41 11.57
C LEU A 59 2.71 -14.98 11.59
N PRO A 60 2.29 -14.10 12.50
CA PRO A 60 0.89 -13.73 12.57
C PRO A 60 0.57 -12.73 11.47
N ILE A 61 -0.14 -13.18 10.44
CA ILE A 61 -0.46 -12.36 9.28
C ILE A 61 -1.94 -11.96 9.36
N PRO A 62 -2.27 -10.66 9.51
CA PRO A 62 -3.65 -10.21 9.52
C PRO A 62 -4.22 -10.30 8.12
N SER A 63 -4.97 -11.37 7.84
CA SER A 63 -5.50 -11.69 6.50
C SER A 63 -6.41 -10.61 5.90
N GLU A 64 -6.96 -9.73 6.73
CA GLU A 64 -7.76 -8.57 6.28
C GLU A 64 -6.89 -7.45 5.67
N HIS A 65 -5.60 -7.43 5.96
CA HIS A 65 -4.69 -6.34 5.61
C HIS A 65 -3.45 -6.77 4.83
N ALA A 66 -3.04 -8.04 4.95
CA ALA A 66 -1.86 -8.57 4.29
C ALA A 66 -2.07 -10.02 3.83
N THR A 67 -1.28 -10.45 2.86
CA THR A 67 -1.27 -11.82 2.35
C THR A 67 0.16 -12.34 2.29
N LEU A 68 0.41 -13.54 2.83
CA LEU A 68 1.70 -14.20 2.67
C LEU A 68 1.88 -14.62 1.22
N LYS A 69 2.97 -14.17 0.59
CA LYS A 69 3.35 -14.64 -0.75
C LYS A 69 4.23 -15.88 -0.69
N GLU A 70 5.28 -15.81 0.13
CA GLU A 70 6.28 -16.86 0.24
C GLU A 70 6.97 -16.80 1.60
N PHE A 71 7.60 -17.90 1.99
CA PHE A 71 8.49 -17.95 3.14
C PHE A 71 9.66 -18.90 2.84
N HIS A 72 10.80 -18.60 3.45
CA HIS A 72 12.01 -19.39 3.33
C HIS A 72 12.63 -19.59 4.72
N VAL A 73 13.21 -20.77 4.95
CA VAL A 73 13.90 -21.09 6.21
C VAL A 73 15.40 -21.06 5.96
N GLY A 74 16.08 -20.08 6.57
CA GLY A 74 17.54 -19.96 6.55
C GLY A 74 18.21 -20.74 7.68
N ASN A 75 19.54 -20.73 7.70
CA ASN A 75 20.36 -21.44 8.70
C ASN A 75 21.03 -20.53 9.75
N ASN A 76 20.88 -19.21 9.63
CA ASN A 76 21.61 -18.23 10.46
C ASN A 76 20.79 -17.69 11.65
N GLY A 77 19.59 -18.21 11.87
CA GLY A 77 18.72 -17.82 12.98
C GLY A 77 18.18 -16.39 12.92
N LYS A 78 18.21 -15.74 11.75
CA LYS A 78 17.64 -14.39 11.56
C LYS A 78 16.26 -14.47 10.91
N LEU A 79 15.35 -13.62 11.36
CA LEU A 79 14.04 -13.40 10.73
C LEU A 79 14.09 -12.10 9.93
N ILE A 80 13.70 -12.16 8.67
CA ILE A 80 13.46 -11.01 7.82
C ILE A 80 12.02 -11.11 7.34
N ILE A 81 11.26 -10.04 7.53
CA ILE A 81 9.89 -9.92 7.03
C ILE A 81 9.94 -8.84 5.95
N HIS A 82 9.63 -9.24 4.72
CA HIS A 82 9.59 -8.33 3.59
C HIS A 82 8.15 -7.95 3.29
N PHE A 83 7.84 -6.65 3.42
CA PHE A 83 6.56 -6.10 3.00
C PHE A 83 6.68 -5.60 1.56
N GLN A 84 5.70 -5.94 0.73
CA GLN A 84 5.54 -5.39 -0.60
C GLN A 84 4.23 -4.64 -0.64
N ASP A 85 4.28 -3.37 -1.05
CA ASP A 85 3.11 -2.52 -1.12
C ASP A 85 2.87 -2.01 -2.55
N ALA A 86 1.66 -1.51 -2.78
CA ALA A 86 1.38 -0.71 -3.96
C ALA A 86 1.72 0.75 -3.63
N HIS A 87 2.84 1.23 -4.15
CA HIS A 87 3.38 2.53 -3.79
C HIS A 87 2.38 3.67 -4.01
N SER A 88 2.27 4.57 -3.04
CA SER A 88 1.32 5.69 -3.03
C SER A 88 -0.16 5.30 -3.16
N ASN A 89 -0.52 4.02 -2.99
CA ASN A 89 -1.91 3.60 -2.92
C ASN A 89 -2.45 3.78 -1.49
N TYR A 90 -3.34 4.75 -1.29
CA TYR A 90 -3.89 5.07 0.02
C TYR A 90 -4.41 3.84 0.80
N SER A 91 -5.22 2.98 0.19
CA SER A 91 -5.75 1.78 0.86
C SER A 91 -4.67 0.75 1.15
N GLY A 92 -3.70 0.57 0.25
CA GLY A 92 -2.57 -0.35 0.42
C GLY A 92 -1.66 0.09 1.56
N GLN A 93 -1.34 1.37 1.61
CA GLN A 93 -0.52 1.98 2.66
C GLN A 93 -1.22 1.93 4.03
N LEU A 94 -2.54 2.17 4.09
CA LEU A 94 -3.31 2.03 5.32
C LEU A 94 -3.39 0.56 5.78
N ASN A 95 -3.53 -0.39 4.86
CA ASN A 95 -3.50 -1.81 5.17
C ASN A 95 -2.12 -2.24 5.68
N MET A 96 -1.04 -1.75 5.06
CA MET A 96 0.32 -1.99 5.53
C MET A 96 0.51 -1.46 6.96
N ALA A 97 0.04 -0.24 7.26
CA ALA A 97 0.11 0.32 8.61
C ALA A 97 -0.59 -0.58 9.66
N LYS A 98 -1.79 -1.07 9.35
CA LYS A 98 -2.55 -1.98 10.25
C LYS A 98 -1.91 -3.35 10.37
N ALA A 99 -1.31 -3.85 9.28
CA ALA A 99 -0.60 -5.11 9.28
C ALA A 99 0.63 -5.04 10.18
N LEU A 100 1.45 -3.99 10.02
CA LEU A 100 2.58 -3.68 10.88
C LEU A 100 2.13 -3.55 12.34
N GLU A 101 1.09 -2.75 12.63
CA GLU A 101 0.57 -2.57 13.99
C GLU A 101 0.27 -3.92 14.68
N THR A 102 -0.45 -4.80 13.97
CA THR A 102 -0.84 -6.12 14.47
C THR A 102 0.39 -6.98 14.76
N MET A 103 1.32 -7.04 13.80
CA MET A 103 2.53 -7.85 13.89
C MET A 103 3.45 -7.35 15.00
N MET A 104 3.63 -6.04 15.14
CA MET A 104 4.44 -5.45 16.21
C MET A 104 3.85 -5.78 17.58
N LYS A 105 2.54 -5.64 17.76
CA LYS A 105 1.87 -5.98 19.02
C LYS A 105 1.99 -7.46 19.39
N GLN A 106 1.95 -8.35 18.39
CA GLN A 106 1.98 -9.81 18.60
C GLN A 106 3.38 -10.41 18.65
N THR A 107 4.40 -9.75 18.11
CA THR A 107 5.77 -10.31 18.03
C THR A 107 6.79 -9.52 18.84
N GLY A 108 6.49 -8.26 19.16
CA GLY A 108 7.44 -7.34 19.79
C GLY A 108 8.51 -6.80 18.83
N ILE A 109 8.43 -7.10 17.53
CA ILE A 109 9.32 -6.50 16.52
C ILE A 109 9.06 -4.99 16.47
N ASP A 110 10.12 -4.19 16.55
CA ASP A 110 10.05 -2.73 16.65
C ASP A 110 10.78 -1.98 15.53
N VAL A 111 11.61 -2.67 14.74
CA VAL A 111 12.37 -2.08 13.62
C VAL A 111 11.68 -2.33 12.30
N VAL A 112 11.49 -1.26 11.53
CA VAL A 112 11.07 -1.29 10.14
C VAL A 112 12.17 -0.68 9.29
N PHE A 113 12.67 -1.42 8.32
CA PHE A 113 13.59 -0.89 7.31
C PHE A 113 12.79 -0.26 6.18
N VAL A 114 13.18 0.94 5.75
CA VAL A 114 12.42 1.76 4.80
C VAL A 114 13.23 2.08 3.55
N GLU A 115 12.57 1.99 2.40
CA GLU A 115 13.09 2.45 1.10
C GLU A 115 13.08 3.99 1.04
N GLY A 116 13.96 4.58 0.23
CA GLY A 116 14.05 6.03 0.05
C GLY A 116 14.83 6.79 1.13
N ALA A 117 15.51 6.10 2.05
CA ALA A 117 16.33 6.73 3.08
C ALA A 117 17.61 5.91 3.39
N ASP A 118 18.67 6.60 3.79
CA ASP A 118 19.99 6.04 4.15
C ASP A 118 20.31 6.13 5.67
N GLN A 119 19.40 6.71 6.46
CA GLN A 119 19.59 6.98 7.89
C GLN A 119 18.32 6.68 8.71
N GLU A 120 18.40 6.82 10.05
CA GLU A 120 17.20 6.73 10.89
C GLU A 120 16.23 7.87 10.56
N VAL A 121 14.99 7.52 10.20
CA VAL A 121 13.92 8.47 9.84
C VAL A 121 12.72 8.37 10.79
N THR A 122 12.94 7.85 12.00
CA THR A 122 11.89 7.76 13.02
C THR A 122 11.36 9.16 13.37
N LEU A 123 10.03 9.36 13.31
CA LEU A 123 9.38 10.66 13.48
C LEU A 123 9.20 11.08 14.96
N ARG A 124 10.16 10.77 15.84
CA ARG A 124 10.05 10.97 17.30
C ARG A 124 9.84 12.42 17.71
N GLU A 125 10.59 13.33 17.11
CA GLU A 125 10.47 14.76 17.42
C GLU A 125 9.20 15.35 16.81
N THR A 126 8.85 14.91 15.60
CA THR A 126 7.61 15.31 14.91
C THR A 126 6.38 14.95 15.74
N LYS A 127 6.33 13.75 16.35
CA LYS A 127 5.24 13.34 17.24
C LYS A 127 4.95 14.33 18.35
N LYS A 128 5.97 15.00 18.90
CA LYS A 128 5.83 15.92 20.05
C LYS A 128 5.14 17.24 19.69
N VAL A 129 4.98 17.55 18.41
CA VAL A 129 4.40 18.82 17.94
C VAL A 129 2.92 18.94 18.31
N THR A 130 2.17 17.84 18.33
CA THR A 130 0.74 17.84 18.65
C THR A 130 0.29 16.47 19.14
N ASP A 131 -0.92 16.39 19.71
CA ASP A 131 -1.52 15.14 20.15
C ASP A 131 -1.86 14.16 19.00
N GLN A 132 -2.02 12.88 19.34
CA GLN A 132 -2.30 11.79 18.41
C GLN A 132 -3.61 11.96 17.63
N LYS A 133 -4.62 12.64 18.19
CA LYS A 133 -5.89 12.88 17.47
C LYS A 133 -5.69 13.88 16.34
N THR A 134 -4.94 14.95 16.60
CA THR A 134 -4.53 15.89 15.55
C THR A 134 -3.65 15.21 14.50
N TRP A 135 -2.70 14.36 14.93
CA TRP A 135 -1.90 13.57 13.99
C TRP A 135 -2.73 12.60 13.16
N GLY A 136 -3.77 11.98 13.73
CA GLY A 136 -4.68 11.11 12.98
C GLY A 136 -5.32 11.83 11.79
N VAL A 137 -5.73 13.09 11.95
CA VAL A 137 -6.29 13.90 10.85
C VAL A 137 -5.20 14.30 9.84
N ALA A 138 -4.07 14.81 10.33
CA ALA A 138 -2.99 15.30 9.47
C ALA A 138 -2.32 14.17 8.68
N ALA A 139 -1.89 13.10 9.36
CA ALA A 139 -1.25 11.94 8.76
C ALA A 139 -2.18 11.26 7.73
N ASN A 140 -3.48 11.17 8.00
CA ASN A 140 -4.43 10.63 7.03
C ASN A 140 -4.46 11.45 5.73
N ARG A 141 -4.42 12.79 5.84
CA ARG A 141 -4.34 13.67 4.67
C ARG A 141 -3.01 13.51 3.93
N LEU A 142 -1.89 13.43 4.65
CA LEU A 142 -0.56 13.23 4.07
C LEU A 142 -0.47 11.88 3.34
N LEU A 143 -1.02 10.82 3.94
CA LEU A 143 -1.10 9.48 3.35
C LEU A 143 -1.94 9.49 2.07
N LEU A 144 -3.10 10.16 2.09
CA LEU A 144 -3.97 10.31 0.92
C LEU A 144 -3.28 11.08 -0.22
N GLN A 145 -2.40 12.03 0.12
CA GLN A 145 -1.61 12.79 -0.85
C GLN A 145 -0.36 12.05 -1.33
N GLY A 146 -0.05 10.87 -0.77
CA GLY A 146 1.17 10.12 -1.06
C GLY A 146 2.45 10.81 -0.57
N ILE A 147 2.34 11.68 0.44
CA ILE A 147 3.48 12.40 1.02
C ILE A 147 4.20 11.54 2.05
N ILE A 148 3.46 10.72 2.79
CA ILE A 148 4.00 9.76 3.76
C ILE A 148 3.54 8.34 3.40
N SER A 149 4.33 7.35 3.83
CA SER A 149 4.04 5.93 3.70
C SER A 149 3.33 5.37 4.95
N GLY A 150 2.89 4.11 4.88
CA GLY A 150 2.09 3.45 5.91
C GLY A 150 2.82 3.27 7.24
N GLU A 151 4.13 3.03 7.20
CA GLU A 151 5.00 2.92 8.38
C GLU A 151 5.21 4.28 9.06
N GLU A 152 5.31 5.37 8.29
CA GLU A 152 5.37 6.73 8.81
C GLU A 152 4.01 7.17 9.38
N TYR A 153 2.92 6.81 8.70
CA TYR A 153 1.56 6.97 9.20
C TYR A 153 1.41 6.23 10.54
N LEU A 154 1.77 4.94 10.60
CA LEU A 154 1.73 4.16 11.84
C LEU A 154 2.58 4.79 12.93
N ASN A 155 3.77 5.30 12.58
CA ASN A 155 4.62 6.03 13.51
C ASN A 155 3.80 7.18 14.08
N LEU A 156 3.39 8.17 13.29
CA LEU A 156 2.69 9.37 13.75
C LEU A 156 1.38 9.10 14.51
N THR A 157 0.63 8.07 14.13
CA THR A 157 -0.72 7.82 14.66
C THR A 157 -0.79 6.76 15.75
N SER A 158 0.33 6.27 16.28
CA SER A 158 0.35 5.27 17.37
C SER A 158 1.42 5.55 18.42
N ASP A 159 1.25 4.96 19.60
CA ASP A 159 2.25 4.94 20.67
C ASP A 159 3.20 3.74 20.59
N LEU A 160 3.15 2.97 19.50
CA LEU A 160 4.07 1.86 19.31
C LEU A 160 5.52 2.39 19.20
N PRO A 161 6.51 1.65 19.74
CA PRO A 161 7.91 2.03 19.70
C PRO A 161 8.54 1.77 18.32
N VAL A 162 7.87 2.16 17.23
CA VAL A 162 8.34 1.94 15.85
C VAL A 162 9.63 2.72 15.61
N ARG A 163 10.69 2.03 15.19
CA ARG A 163 11.95 2.60 14.71
C ARG A 163 12.05 2.43 13.20
N LEU A 164 12.17 3.54 12.48
CA LEU A 164 12.26 3.55 11.02
C LEU A 164 13.73 3.76 10.61
N MET A 165 14.29 2.76 9.94
CA MET A 165 15.70 2.73 9.55
C MET A 165 15.82 2.70 8.03
N GLY A 166 16.44 3.72 7.44
CA GLY A 166 16.78 3.71 6.04
C GLY A 166 17.66 2.51 5.68
N MET A 167 17.42 1.91 4.52
CA MET A 167 18.20 0.78 4.00
C MET A 167 18.91 1.08 2.67
N GLU A 168 18.85 2.32 2.20
CA GLU A 168 19.53 2.75 0.98
C GLU A 168 20.99 3.12 1.22
N TYR A 169 21.75 3.08 0.14
CA TYR A 169 23.13 3.55 0.06
C TYR A 169 23.15 4.80 -0.82
N GLN A 170 23.42 5.97 -0.21
CA GLN A 170 23.34 7.26 -0.89
C GLN A 170 24.28 7.34 -2.11
N ASP A 171 25.45 6.73 -2.03
CA ASP A 171 26.41 6.60 -3.13
C ASP A 171 25.86 5.81 -4.31
N LEU A 172 25.14 4.71 -4.07
CA LEU A 172 24.44 3.98 -5.12
C LEU A 172 23.26 4.77 -5.71
N TYR A 173 22.55 5.54 -4.89
CA TYR A 173 21.49 6.44 -5.36
C TYR A 173 22.05 7.50 -6.32
N ASP A 174 23.15 8.15 -5.93
CA ASP A 174 23.80 9.20 -6.72
C ASP A 174 24.32 8.65 -8.05
N GLU A 175 24.94 7.47 -8.04
CA GLU A 175 25.41 6.77 -9.25
C GLU A 175 24.23 6.44 -10.18
N ASN A 176 23.12 5.92 -9.63
CA ASN A 176 21.91 5.63 -10.40
C ASN A 176 21.30 6.89 -11.00
N LEU A 177 21.31 8.02 -10.28
CA LEU A 177 20.78 9.29 -10.76
C LEU A 177 21.60 9.84 -11.94
N ILE A 178 22.92 9.77 -11.86
CA ILE A 178 23.83 10.14 -12.97
C ILE A 178 23.57 9.24 -14.17
N THR A 179 23.51 7.92 -13.94
CA THR A 179 23.24 6.93 -14.99
C THR A 179 21.90 7.20 -15.67
N TYR A 180 20.85 7.48 -14.90
CA TYR A 180 19.53 7.83 -15.42
C TYR A 180 19.56 9.11 -16.27
N LYS A 181 20.26 10.15 -15.79
CA LYS A 181 20.45 11.41 -16.53
C LYS A 181 21.14 11.19 -17.87
N ASP A 182 22.15 10.33 -17.92
CA ASP A 182 22.86 9.99 -19.15
C ASP A 182 22.01 9.11 -20.09
N LEU A 183 21.22 8.18 -19.54
CA LEU A 183 20.27 7.36 -20.30
C LEU A 183 19.17 8.19 -20.95
N ILE A 184 18.63 9.20 -20.25
CA ILE A 184 17.59 10.07 -20.80
C ILE A 184 18.03 10.74 -22.11
N ARG A 185 19.32 11.12 -22.22
CA ARG A 185 19.85 11.73 -23.45
C ARG A 185 19.72 10.82 -24.67
N HIS A 186 19.75 9.51 -24.45
CA HIS A 186 19.64 8.49 -25.49
C HIS A 186 18.20 8.00 -25.71
N ARG A 187 17.24 8.46 -24.92
CA ARG A 187 15.85 7.98 -24.95
C ARG A 187 15.22 8.08 -26.33
N GLU A 188 15.43 9.20 -27.03
CA GLU A 188 14.85 9.39 -28.38
C GLU A 188 15.48 8.44 -29.40
N ALA A 189 16.81 8.31 -29.41
CA ALA A 189 17.53 7.42 -30.30
C ALA A 189 17.17 5.95 -30.05
N ALA A 190 17.13 5.54 -28.78
CA ALA A 190 16.69 4.21 -28.37
C ALA A 190 15.23 3.95 -28.77
N GLY A 191 14.35 4.94 -28.61
CA GLY A 191 12.96 4.86 -29.03
C GLY A 191 12.80 4.67 -30.54
N LYS A 192 13.56 5.42 -31.35
CA LYS A 192 13.60 5.25 -32.82
C LYS A 192 14.09 3.85 -33.20
N TYR A 193 15.18 3.40 -32.59
CA TYR A 193 15.74 2.07 -32.84
C TYR A 193 14.75 0.95 -32.47
N MET A 194 14.10 1.04 -31.31
CA MET A 194 13.07 0.10 -30.86
C MET A 194 11.87 0.07 -31.82
N SER A 195 11.46 1.24 -32.33
CA SER A 195 10.39 1.32 -33.34
C SER A 195 10.78 0.61 -34.63
N GLN A 196 12.02 0.76 -35.09
CA GLN A 196 12.52 0.06 -36.28
C GLN A 196 12.53 -1.46 -36.08
N ILE A 197 12.99 -1.94 -34.92
CA ILE A 197 12.94 -3.36 -34.56
C ILE A 197 11.50 -3.85 -34.58
N LYS A 198 10.58 -3.13 -33.94
CA LYS A 198 9.16 -3.50 -33.89
C LYS A 198 8.55 -3.63 -35.29
N THR A 199 8.86 -2.70 -36.20
CA THR A 199 8.41 -2.76 -37.61
C THR A 199 8.98 -3.97 -38.34
N LYS A 200 10.28 -4.25 -38.18
CA LYS A 200 10.93 -5.41 -38.81
C LYS A 200 10.38 -6.73 -38.28
N VAL A 201 10.20 -6.84 -36.96
CA VAL A 201 9.60 -8.03 -36.32
C VAL A 201 8.17 -8.23 -36.80
N ARG A 202 7.36 -7.17 -36.90
CA ARG A 202 5.99 -7.26 -37.45
C ARG A 202 5.98 -7.79 -38.88
N SER A 203 6.83 -7.24 -39.75
CA SER A 203 6.95 -7.70 -41.13
C SER A 203 7.40 -9.17 -41.23
N LEU A 204 8.28 -9.63 -40.33
CA LEU A 204 8.65 -11.04 -40.27
C LEU A 204 7.50 -11.92 -39.77
N LYS A 205 6.74 -11.49 -38.77
CA LYS A 205 5.55 -12.22 -38.30
C LYS A 205 4.55 -12.42 -39.43
N GLU A 206 4.18 -11.36 -40.15
CA GLU A 206 3.25 -11.42 -41.30
C GLU A 206 3.70 -12.37 -42.41
N ARG A 207 5.00 -12.63 -42.53
CA ARG A 207 5.56 -13.54 -43.55
C ARG A 207 5.70 -14.98 -43.09
N LEU A 208 5.93 -15.22 -41.80
CA LEU A 208 6.30 -16.53 -41.27
C LEU A 208 5.16 -17.20 -40.50
N TYR A 209 4.21 -16.43 -40.00
CA TYR A 209 3.11 -16.95 -39.21
C TYR A 209 1.93 -17.24 -40.14
N THR A 210 1.25 -18.36 -39.91
CA THR A 210 -0.03 -18.68 -40.55
C THR A 210 -1.13 -17.76 -40.03
N ASP A 211 -2.23 -17.60 -40.78
CA ASP A 211 -3.33 -16.68 -40.43
C ASP A 211 -3.91 -16.93 -39.03
N ASP A 212 -3.86 -18.17 -38.53
CA ASP A 212 -4.31 -18.54 -37.17
C ASP A 212 -3.39 -18.04 -36.03
N LEU A 213 -2.18 -17.56 -36.34
CA LEU A 213 -1.14 -17.14 -35.38
C LEU A 213 -0.80 -15.64 -35.43
N LEU A 214 -1.41 -14.88 -36.35
CA LEU A 214 -1.23 -13.43 -36.50
C LEU A 214 -2.14 -12.62 -35.57
#